data_AF-A0AAU5RT20-F1
#
_entry.id   AF-A0AAU5RT20-F1
#
_cell.length_a   1.000
_cell.length_b   1.000
_cell.length_c   1.000
_cell.angle_alpha   90.00
_cell.angle_beta   90.00
_cell.angle_gamma   90.00
#
_symmetry.space_group_name_H-M   'P 1'
#
loop_
_entity.id
_entity.type
_entity.pdbx_description
1 polymer ?
#
loop_
_entity_poly.entity_id
_entity_poly.type
_entity_poly.pdbx_seq_one_letter_code
_entity_poly.pdbx_strand_id
1 'polypeptide(L)'
;MLPTTASSRTTARRLPAAGLAALVAAVVTACGGQGPEPPAPASPSHSTSPSHSAPAARAPSSAAAPSRGLRRDHRGALREAGRGLGEADGVVPDGTTVFDDVPAVTRLDPDLLTALRRAATDAKYGLCQIYENEAWHYELRPGAIDDGCPAMYADPIHDPRMQP
;
A
#
# COMPACT_ATOMS: atom_id res chain seq x y z
N MET A 1 65.21 -26.95 4.61
CA MET A 1 64.06 -26.47 5.43
C MET A 1 62.84 -26.45 4.52
N LEU A 2 61.92 -27.40 4.69
CA LEU A 2 60.69 -27.54 3.89
C LEU A 2 59.48 -27.27 4.81
N PRO A 3 58.48 -26.48 4.38
CA PRO A 3 57.28 -26.24 5.18
C PRO A 3 56.29 -27.42 5.05
N THR A 4 55.93 -28.02 6.19
CA THR A 4 54.87 -29.02 6.29
C THR A 4 53.51 -28.34 6.29
N THR A 5 52.69 -28.60 5.27
CA THR A 5 51.28 -28.21 5.21
C THR A 5 50.43 -29.13 6.11
N ALA A 6 49.73 -28.55 7.09
CA ALA A 6 48.80 -29.27 7.95
C ALA A 6 47.46 -29.53 7.19
N SER A 7 47.16 -30.80 6.95
CA SER A 7 45.89 -31.25 6.36
C SER A 7 44.79 -31.25 7.43
N SER A 8 43.87 -30.31 7.35
CA SER A 8 42.67 -30.28 8.21
C SER A 8 41.65 -31.29 7.68
N ARG A 9 41.47 -32.41 8.39
CA ARG A 9 40.39 -33.37 8.12
C ARG A 9 39.10 -32.86 8.74
N THR A 10 38.20 -32.33 7.93
CA THR A 10 36.82 -32.03 8.33
C THR A 10 36.07 -33.33 8.58
N THR A 11 35.85 -33.68 9.85
CA THR A 11 35.00 -34.83 10.20
C THR A 11 33.54 -34.47 9.94
N ALA A 12 32.98 -34.98 8.84
CA ALA A 12 31.54 -34.92 8.58
C ALA A 12 30.80 -35.78 9.61
N ARG A 13 30.11 -35.13 10.57
CA ARG A 13 29.20 -35.80 11.50
C ARG A 13 28.00 -36.30 10.71
N ARG A 14 27.93 -37.62 10.49
CA ARG A 14 26.75 -38.31 9.96
C ARG A 14 25.63 -38.20 10.99
N LEU A 15 24.58 -37.44 10.69
CA LEU A 15 23.36 -37.42 11.48
C LEU A 15 22.59 -38.74 11.25
N PRO A 16 22.18 -39.46 12.30
CA PRO A 16 21.41 -40.70 12.13
C PRO A 16 20.00 -40.38 11.58
N ALA A 17 19.55 -41.17 10.62
CA ALA A 17 18.29 -41.02 9.88
C ALA A 17 17.01 -41.01 10.75
N ALA A 18 17.11 -41.35 12.04
CA ALA A 18 16.00 -41.30 12.99
C ALA A 18 15.56 -39.87 13.37
N GLY A 19 16.43 -38.86 13.20
CA GLY A 19 16.11 -37.47 13.55
C GLY A 19 15.15 -36.77 12.59
N LEU A 20 15.07 -37.19 11.33
CA LEU A 20 14.30 -36.51 10.29
C LEU A 20 12.80 -36.88 10.32
N ALA A 21 12.46 -38.09 10.77
CA ALA A 21 11.06 -38.55 10.84
C ALA A 21 10.25 -37.83 11.93
N ALA A 22 10.88 -37.46 13.05
CA ALA A 22 10.20 -36.75 14.14
C ALA A 22 9.81 -35.31 13.77
N LEU A 23 10.57 -34.66 12.88
CA LEU A 23 10.29 -33.27 12.45
C LEU A 23 9.12 -33.18 11.46
N VAL A 24 8.90 -34.20 10.62
CA VAL A 24 7.76 -34.24 9.69
C VAL A 24 6.43 -34.46 10.43
N ALA A 25 6.41 -35.30 11.47
CA ALA A 25 5.18 -35.55 12.24
C ALA A 25 4.66 -34.30 13.00
N ALA A 26 5.57 -33.41 13.42
CA ALA A 26 5.19 -32.16 14.09
C ALA A 26 4.52 -31.15 13.13
N VAL A 27 4.90 -31.12 11.86
CA VAL A 27 4.28 -30.23 10.85
C VAL A 27 2.90 -30.74 10.41
N VAL A 28 2.71 -32.05 10.30
CA VAL A 28 1.42 -32.63 9.86
C VAL A 28 0.31 -32.49 10.93
N THR A 29 0.67 -32.50 12.21
CA THR A 29 -0.33 -32.42 13.30
C THR A 29 -0.90 -31.00 13.50
N ALA A 30 -0.26 -29.96 12.97
CA ALA A 30 -0.74 -28.59 13.07
C ALA A 30 -1.72 -28.16 11.95
N CYS A 31 -1.91 -28.98 10.90
CA CYS A 31 -2.86 -28.70 9.82
C CYS A 31 -4.24 -29.37 10.01
N GLY A 32 -4.48 -30.04 11.13
CA GLY A 32 -5.59 -30.98 11.31
C GLY A 32 -6.84 -30.48 12.04
N GLY A 33 -7.08 -29.18 12.22
CA GLY A 33 -8.22 -28.76 13.04
C GLY A 33 -8.67 -27.31 12.88
N GLN A 34 -9.33 -26.99 11.77
CA GLN A 34 -10.40 -25.98 11.67
C GLN A 34 -10.99 -26.05 10.26
N GLY A 35 -12.00 -26.90 10.07
CA GLY A 35 -12.90 -26.76 8.93
C GLY A 35 -13.70 -25.46 9.10
N PRO A 36 -14.00 -24.71 8.03
CA PRO A 36 -14.83 -23.52 8.12
C PRO A 36 -16.24 -23.90 8.59
N GLU A 37 -16.68 -23.28 9.67
CA GLU A 37 -18.07 -23.30 10.14
C GLU A 37 -18.98 -22.71 9.04
N PRO A 38 -20.10 -23.37 8.68
CA PRO A 38 -21.03 -22.79 7.73
C PRO A 38 -21.66 -21.52 8.34
N PRO A 39 -21.71 -20.39 7.61
CA PRO A 39 -22.30 -19.18 8.13
C PRO A 39 -23.79 -19.40 8.40
N ALA A 40 -24.25 -18.99 9.58
CA ALA A 40 -25.66 -18.95 9.94
C ALA A 40 -26.49 -18.15 8.90
N PRO A 41 -27.75 -18.52 8.65
CA PRO A 41 -28.61 -17.72 7.78
C PRO A 41 -28.83 -16.33 8.40
N ALA A 42 -28.42 -15.29 7.68
CA ALA A 42 -28.62 -13.91 8.10
C ALA A 42 -30.11 -13.59 8.17
N SER A 43 -30.56 -13.13 9.35
CA SER A 43 -31.85 -12.47 9.53
C SER A 43 -31.94 -11.21 8.67
N PRO A 44 -33.11 -10.86 8.11
CA PRO A 44 -33.27 -9.66 7.31
C PRO A 44 -33.16 -8.42 8.20
N SER A 45 -32.04 -7.69 8.10
CA SER A 45 -31.92 -6.36 8.68
C SER A 45 -32.66 -5.37 7.78
N HIS A 46 -33.79 -4.88 8.27
CA HIS A 46 -34.58 -3.82 7.67
C HIS A 46 -33.71 -2.55 7.54
N SER A 47 -33.40 -2.15 6.30
CA SER A 47 -32.76 -0.86 6.02
C SER A 47 -33.79 0.26 6.18
N THR A 48 -33.88 0.83 7.38
CA THR A 48 -34.45 2.17 7.54
C THR A 48 -33.44 3.20 7.06
N SER A 49 -33.62 3.71 5.84
CA SER A 49 -32.90 4.86 5.31
C SER A 49 -33.15 6.10 6.19
N PRO A 50 -32.11 6.79 6.69
CA PRO A 50 -32.30 8.12 7.22
C PRO A 50 -32.46 9.09 6.05
N SER A 51 -33.71 9.52 5.81
CA SER A 51 -34.01 10.67 4.95
C SER A 51 -33.33 11.90 5.54
N HIS A 52 -32.17 12.28 5.00
CA HIS A 52 -31.55 13.55 5.29
C HIS A 52 -32.29 14.63 4.49
N SER A 53 -33.28 15.26 5.13
CA SER A 53 -33.84 16.50 4.63
C SER A 53 -32.74 17.55 4.58
N ALA A 54 -32.44 18.05 3.39
CA ALA A 54 -31.56 19.19 3.19
C ALA A 54 -32.10 20.41 3.98
N PRO A 55 -31.28 21.13 4.75
CA PRO A 55 -31.73 22.38 5.34
C PRO A 55 -31.89 23.42 4.21
N ALA A 56 -33.08 24.02 4.18
CA ALA A 56 -33.39 25.14 3.31
C ALA A 56 -32.39 26.29 3.51
N ALA A 57 -31.94 26.86 2.40
CA ALA A 57 -31.11 28.04 2.33
C ALA A 57 -31.73 29.17 3.17
N ARG A 58 -31.06 29.55 4.26
CA ARG A 58 -31.42 30.73 5.03
C ARG A 58 -30.58 31.90 4.52
N ALA A 59 -31.25 32.87 3.93
CA ALA A 59 -30.65 34.10 3.37
C ALA A 59 -29.78 34.84 4.42
N PRO A 60 -28.72 35.55 4.00
CA PRO A 60 -27.90 36.31 4.92
C PRO A 60 -28.63 37.57 5.40
N SER A 61 -28.77 37.73 6.71
CA SER A 61 -29.18 39.00 7.31
C SER A 61 -28.05 40.02 7.15
N SER A 62 -28.32 41.04 6.35
CA SER A 62 -27.51 42.25 6.23
C SER A 62 -27.51 42.99 7.57
N ALA A 63 -26.42 42.92 8.31
CA ALA A 63 -26.13 43.80 9.44
C ALA A 63 -24.91 44.64 9.09
N ALA A 64 -25.14 45.94 8.97
CA ALA A 64 -24.21 46.98 8.57
C ALA A 64 -22.91 46.98 9.40
N ALA A 65 -21.79 47.12 8.70
CA ALA A 65 -20.49 47.38 9.29
C ALA A 65 -20.39 48.81 9.85
N PRO A 66 -19.73 49.05 11.01
CA PRO A 66 -19.13 50.34 11.28
C PRO A 66 -17.81 50.44 10.52
N SER A 67 -17.78 51.33 9.54
CA SER A 67 -16.59 51.72 8.80
C SER A 67 -15.78 52.74 9.60
N ARG A 68 -14.68 52.32 10.23
CA ARG A 68 -13.43 53.11 10.35
C ARG A 68 -12.36 52.42 11.17
N GLY A 69 -11.17 52.34 10.58
CA GLY A 69 -9.93 52.50 11.33
C GLY A 69 -9.24 51.23 11.82
N LEU A 70 -8.70 50.44 10.90
CA LEU A 70 -7.27 50.09 10.90
C LEU A 70 -7.01 49.30 9.62
N ARG A 71 -6.57 50.00 8.57
CA ARG A 71 -5.84 49.40 7.44
C ARG A 71 -4.51 48.89 8.02
N ARG A 72 -4.53 47.77 8.74
CA ARG A 72 -3.33 47.01 9.05
C ARG A 72 -2.95 46.32 7.76
N ASP A 73 -1.90 46.79 7.10
CA ASP A 73 -1.38 46.22 5.86
C ASP A 73 -1.27 44.69 5.96
N HIS A 74 -2.25 43.97 5.40
CA HIS A 74 -2.20 42.51 5.23
C HIS A 74 -1.06 42.09 4.29
N ARG A 75 -0.41 43.06 3.63
CA ARG A 75 0.77 42.89 2.81
C ARG A 75 2.04 42.59 3.63
N GLY A 76 2.09 42.96 4.90
CA GLY A 76 3.17 42.61 5.82
C GLY A 76 2.99 41.23 6.48
N ALA A 77 1.75 40.85 6.80
CA ALA A 77 1.45 39.62 7.55
C ALA A 77 1.67 38.32 6.75
N LEU A 78 1.43 38.33 5.44
CA LEU A 78 1.76 37.18 4.56
C LEU A 78 3.26 36.97 4.39
N ARG A 79 4.08 38.00 4.66
CA ARG A 79 5.54 37.92 4.55
C ARG A 79 6.21 37.34 5.80
N GLU A 80 5.49 37.25 6.93
CA GLU A 80 5.95 36.63 8.17
C GLU A 80 5.27 35.29 8.51
N ALA A 81 4.13 34.97 7.89
CA ALA A 81 3.48 33.65 8.03
C ALA A 81 4.22 32.52 7.29
N GLY A 82 5.13 32.86 6.38
CA GLY A 82 5.96 31.92 5.62
C GLY A 82 7.26 31.51 6.34
N ARG A 83 7.23 31.34 7.67
CA ARG A 83 8.34 30.67 8.37
C ARG A 83 8.26 29.16 8.08
N GLY A 84 8.65 28.83 6.85
CA GLY A 84 8.99 27.50 6.33
C GLY A 84 8.14 26.35 6.83
N LEU A 85 7.02 26.07 6.16
CA LEU A 85 6.41 24.76 6.27
C LEU A 85 7.43 23.72 5.79
N GLY A 86 7.84 22.84 6.69
CA GLY A 86 8.81 21.78 6.42
C GLY A 86 8.12 20.42 6.30
N GLU A 87 8.91 19.36 6.22
CA GLU A 87 8.41 17.97 6.18
C GLU A 87 7.56 17.61 7.41
N ALA A 88 7.89 18.22 8.55
CA ALA A 88 7.11 18.10 9.78
C ALA A 88 5.68 18.66 9.65
N ASP A 89 5.47 19.65 8.77
CA ASP A 89 4.18 20.27 8.48
C ASP A 89 3.41 19.55 7.35
N GLY A 90 3.93 18.42 6.87
CA GLY A 90 3.30 17.60 5.82
C GLY A 90 3.70 17.97 4.39
N VAL A 91 4.70 18.85 4.21
CA VAL A 91 5.29 19.11 2.89
C VAL A 91 6.06 17.86 2.44
N VAL A 92 5.73 17.34 1.25
CA VAL A 92 6.45 16.23 0.63
C VAL A 92 7.45 16.79 -0.38
N PRO A 93 8.76 16.52 -0.26
CA PRO A 93 9.75 16.96 -1.24
C PRO A 93 9.44 16.44 -2.65
N ASP A 94 9.73 17.25 -3.68
CA ASP A 94 9.62 16.80 -5.07
C ASP A 94 10.56 15.61 -5.33
N GLY A 95 10.09 14.65 -6.13
CA GLY A 95 10.83 13.43 -6.44
C GLY A 95 10.83 12.38 -5.33
N THR A 96 10.07 12.58 -4.23
CA THR A 96 9.85 11.55 -3.21
C THR A 96 9.20 10.30 -3.83
N THR A 97 9.80 9.15 -3.59
CA THR A 97 9.32 7.82 -3.94
C THR A 97 8.94 7.02 -2.70
N VAL A 98 8.24 5.90 -2.88
CA VAL A 98 7.87 4.97 -1.78
C VAL A 98 9.08 4.26 -1.13
N PHE A 99 10.26 4.42 -1.71
CA PHE A 99 11.49 3.85 -1.17
C PHE A 99 12.26 4.82 -0.27
N ASP A 100 11.86 6.10 -0.25
CA ASP A 100 12.55 7.13 0.52
C ASP A 100 12.17 7.11 2.00
N ASP A 101 13.14 7.50 2.83
CA ASP A 101 13.01 7.61 4.28
C ASP A 101 12.53 9.01 4.69
N VAL A 102 11.32 9.36 4.26
CA VAL A 102 10.67 10.63 4.63
C VAL A 102 9.40 10.37 5.45
N PRO A 103 9.02 11.28 6.38
CA PRO A 103 7.84 11.08 7.23
C PRO A 103 6.52 10.85 6.48
N ALA A 104 6.44 11.29 5.23
CA ALA A 104 5.27 11.07 4.37
C ALA A 104 5.12 9.60 3.93
N VAL A 105 6.23 8.86 3.84
CA VAL A 105 6.26 7.44 3.45
C VAL A 105 6.33 6.55 4.67
N THR A 106 7.17 6.88 5.66
CA THR A 106 7.43 6.02 6.82
C THR A 106 6.30 5.97 7.84
N ARG A 107 5.38 6.94 7.81
CA ARG A 107 4.18 6.95 8.66
C ARG A 107 2.93 6.36 8.00
N LEU A 108 3.04 5.84 6.78
CA LEU A 108 1.95 5.10 6.15
C LEU A 108 1.64 3.84 6.96
N ASP A 109 0.41 3.35 6.81
CA ASP A 109 0.04 2.03 7.31
C ASP A 109 1.04 0.97 6.78
N PRO A 110 1.60 0.09 7.64
CA PRO A 110 2.65 -0.84 7.24
C PRO A 110 2.24 -1.80 6.11
N ASP A 111 0.98 -2.24 6.07
CA ASP A 111 0.49 -3.15 5.04
C ASP A 111 0.36 -2.41 3.71
N LEU A 112 -0.15 -1.17 3.76
CA LEU A 112 -0.20 -0.29 2.59
C LEU A 112 1.21 0.00 2.04
N LEU A 113 2.17 0.34 2.90
CA LEU A 113 3.54 0.62 2.48
C LEU A 113 4.19 -0.61 1.83
N THR A 114 3.90 -1.80 2.36
CA THR A 114 4.37 -3.08 1.77
C THR A 114 3.78 -3.30 0.38
N ALA A 115 2.47 -3.10 0.22
CA ALA A 115 1.80 -3.22 -1.08
C ALA A 115 2.36 -2.22 -2.09
N LEU A 116 2.55 -0.95 -1.71
CA LEU A 116 3.07 0.08 -2.60
C LEU A 116 4.52 -0.19 -3.02
N ARG A 117 5.38 -0.67 -2.11
CA ARG A 117 6.78 -1.04 -2.44
C ARG A 117 6.85 -2.23 -3.40
N ARG A 118 5.97 -3.23 -3.22
CA ARG A 118 5.85 -4.34 -4.17
C ARG A 118 5.42 -3.81 -5.54
N ALA A 119 4.35 -3.01 -5.59
CA ALA A 119 3.84 -2.44 -6.83
C ALA A 119 4.90 -1.58 -7.54
N ALA A 120 5.63 -0.73 -6.82
CA ALA A 120 6.70 0.09 -7.39
C ALA A 120 7.90 -0.76 -7.88
N THR A 121 8.19 -1.88 -7.21
CA THR A 121 9.20 -2.84 -7.67
C THR A 121 8.77 -3.52 -8.97
N ASP A 122 7.52 -3.97 -9.05
CA ASP A 122 6.96 -4.58 -10.25
C ASP A 122 6.95 -3.59 -11.43
N ALA A 123 6.58 -2.33 -11.17
CA ALA A 123 6.61 -1.24 -12.16
C ALA A 123 8.02 -0.98 -12.73
N LYS A 124 9.07 -1.07 -11.91
CA LYS A 124 10.47 -0.95 -12.38
C LYS A 124 10.84 -2.01 -13.42
N TYR A 125 10.21 -3.17 -13.37
CA TYR A 125 10.43 -4.25 -14.34
C TYR A 125 9.41 -4.22 -15.49
N GLY A 126 8.50 -3.25 -15.50
CA GLY A 126 7.39 -3.17 -16.46
C GLY A 126 6.35 -4.29 -16.25
N LEU A 127 6.25 -4.87 -15.05
CA LEU A 127 5.24 -5.88 -14.76
C LEU A 127 3.96 -5.20 -14.27
N CYS A 128 2.86 -5.43 -15.00
CA CYS A 128 1.57 -4.84 -14.69
C CYS A 128 0.53 -5.94 -14.48
N GLN A 129 -0.27 -5.81 -13.43
CA GLN A 129 -1.50 -6.57 -13.31
C GLN A 129 -2.45 -6.10 -14.40
N ILE A 130 -2.99 -7.03 -15.20
CA ILE A 130 -3.83 -6.69 -16.37
C ILE A 130 -5.31 -6.92 -16.09
N TYR A 131 -5.64 -7.89 -15.22
CA TYR A 131 -7.01 -8.29 -14.93
C TYR A 131 -7.35 -8.09 -13.46
N GLU A 132 -8.44 -7.38 -13.18
CA GLU A 132 -8.89 -7.10 -11.82
C GLU A 132 -9.35 -8.37 -11.09
N ASN A 133 -10.03 -9.28 -11.79
CA ASN A 133 -10.52 -10.54 -11.25
C ASN A 133 -9.40 -11.59 -10.98
N GLU A 134 -8.18 -11.36 -11.48
CA GLU A 134 -7.07 -12.30 -11.41
C GLU A 134 -5.83 -11.62 -10.82
N ALA A 135 -5.82 -11.45 -9.48
CA ALA A 135 -4.72 -10.85 -8.73
C ALA A 135 -3.33 -11.50 -8.92
N TRP A 136 -3.28 -12.67 -9.56
CA TRP A 136 -2.07 -13.41 -9.88
C TRP A 136 -1.58 -13.18 -11.32
N HIS A 137 -2.36 -12.57 -12.21
CA HIS A 137 -2.04 -12.40 -13.61
C HIS A 137 -1.30 -11.07 -13.87
N TYR A 138 0.00 -11.17 -14.17
CA TYR A 138 0.87 -10.05 -14.52
C TYR A 138 1.47 -10.24 -15.92
N GLU A 139 1.53 -9.16 -16.69
CA GLU A 139 2.16 -9.15 -18.01
C GLU A 139 3.31 -8.15 -18.07
N LEU A 140 4.35 -8.49 -18.84
CA LEU A 140 5.42 -7.58 -19.17
C LEU A 140 4.93 -6.52 -20.17
N ARG A 141 5.00 -5.27 -19.76
CA ARG A 141 4.68 -4.06 -20.52
C ARG A 141 5.93 -3.16 -20.54
N PRO A 142 6.81 -3.28 -21.55
CA PRO A 142 8.08 -2.54 -21.54
C PRO A 142 7.92 -1.02 -21.40
N GLY A 143 6.90 -0.43 -22.03
CA GLY A 143 6.59 1.00 -21.91
C GLY A 143 6.08 1.42 -20.53
N ALA A 144 5.68 0.48 -19.67
CA ALA A 144 5.20 0.81 -18.33
C ALA A 144 6.30 1.33 -17.38
N ILE A 145 7.57 1.15 -17.75
CA ILE A 145 8.70 1.73 -17.00
C ILE A 145 8.66 3.26 -17.07
N ASP A 146 8.26 3.81 -18.22
CA ASP A 146 8.22 5.26 -18.47
C ASP A 146 6.80 5.83 -18.31
N ASP A 147 5.79 5.12 -18.84
CA ASP A 147 4.40 5.60 -18.92
C ASP A 147 3.50 5.08 -17.79
N GLY A 148 4.00 4.15 -16.97
CA GLY A 148 3.21 3.45 -15.95
C GLY A 148 2.32 2.34 -16.51
N CYS A 149 1.65 1.62 -15.61
CA CYS A 149 0.77 0.52 -16.02
C CYS A 149 -0.50 1.03 -16.70
N PRO A 150 -0.98 0.32 -17.74
CA PRO A 150 -2.26 0.63 -18.36
C PRO A 150 -3.42 0.41 -17.38
N ALA A 151 -4.60 0.94 -17.71
CA ALA A 151 -5.82 0.59 -17.01
C ALA A 151 -6.07 -0.93 -17.09
N MET A 152 -6.48 -1.53 -15.97
CA MET A 152 -6.84 -2.94 -15.90
C MET A 152 -8.15 -3.19 -16.64
N TYR A 153 -8.27 -4.38 -17.23
CA TYR A 153 -9.55 -4.91 -17.68
C TYR A 153 -10.24 -5.62 -16.51
N ALA A 154 -11.57 -5.66 -16.52
CA ALA A 154 -12.33 -6.38 -15.49
C ALA A 154 -11.96 -7.87 -15.46
N ASP A 155 -11.81 -8.48 -16.65
CA ASP A 155 -11.45 -9.87 -16.89
C ASP A 155 -11.00 -10.08 -18.36
N PRO A 156 -10.47 -11.26 -18.73
CA PRO A 156 -9.99 -11.53 -20.10
C PRO A 156 -11.03 -11.42 -21.22
N ILE A 157 -12.33 -11.49 -20.91
CA ILE A 157 -13.41 -11.37 -21.93
C ILE A 157 -13.48 -9.92 -22.44
N HIS A 158 -13.09 -8.97 -21.61
CA HIS A 158 -13.09 -7.55 -21.92
C HIS A 158 -11.78 -7.07 -22.56
N ASP A 159 -10.77 -7.93 -22.73
CA ASP A 159 -9.53 -7.60 -23.45
C ASP A 159 -9.76 -7.68 -24.98
N PRO A 160 -9.65 -6.57 -25.73
CA PRO A 160 -9.79 -6.56 -27.18
C PRO A 160 -8.81 -7.48 -27.91
N ARG A 161 -7.65 -7.80 -27.31
CA ARG A 161 -6.64 -8.71 -27.89
C ARG A 161 -7.12 -10.16 -27.91
N MET A 162 -8.09 -10.52 -27.08
CA MET A 162 -8.63 -11.88 -26.93
C MET A 162 -9.91 -12.09 -27.75
N GLN A 163 -10.40 -11.07 -28.44
CA GLN A 163 -11.60 -11.16 -29.25
C GLN A 163 -11.28 -11.64 -30.67
N PRO A 164 -12.13 -12.52 -31.26
CA PRO A 164 -11.91 -13.08 -32.59
C PRO A 164 -12.15 -12.10 -33.74
#